data_AF-A0A1Z5SFL2-F1
#
_entry.id   AF-A0A1Z5SFL2-F1
#
_cell.length_a   1.000
_cell.length_b   1.000
_cell.length_c   1.000
_cell.angle_alpha   90.00
_cell.angle_beta   90.00
_cell.angle_gamma   90.00
#
_symmetry.space_group_name_H-M   'P 1'
#
loop_
_entity.id
_entity.type
_entity.pdbx_description
1 polymer ?
#
loop_
_entity_poly.entity_id
_entity_poly.type
_entity_poly.pdbx_seq_one_letter_code
_entity_poly.pdbx_strand_id
1 'polypeptide(L)'
;MKENIFYNRVSSWIRSYRNPEALDWLRRFVDNSNEPANIKAQLYREIDYKETRLRQMPGFTVKGGNTYLADEQGEPRIYATRFGAVCKLAELALKGYDVELEQDGTQYRITLTEPAPVTSMEAAA
;
A
#
# COMPACT_ATOMS: atom_id res chain seq x y z
N MET A 1 21.38 17.79 21.64
CA MET A 1 21.40 17.77 20.16
C MET A 1 20.25 18.62 19.67
N LYS A 2 20.47 19.61 18.80
CA LYS A 2 19.35 20.31 18.14
C LYS A 2 18.68 19.32 17.20
N GLU A 3 17.40 19.05 17.40
CA GLU A 3 16.62 18.25 16.46
C GLU A 3 16.63 18.93 15.09
N ASN A 4 16.96 18.16 14.04
CA ASN A 4 16.96 18.70 12.68
C ASN A 4 15.49 18.88 12.24
N ILE A 5 15.06 20.13 12.15
CA ILE A 5 13.68 20.52 11.80
C ILE A 5 13.29 19.99 10.41
N PHE A 6 14.23 19.98 9.46
CA PHE A 6 13.98 19.44 8.13
C PHE A 6 13.73 17.94 8.19
N TYR A 7 14.60 17.20 8.86
CA TYR A 7 14.44 15.75 9.07
C TYR A 7 13.08 15.41 9.70
N ASN A 8 12.71 16.09 10.79
CA ASN A 8 11.45 15.84 11.48
C ASN A 8 10.22 16.10 10.58
N ARG A 9 10.25 17.18 9.78
CA ARG A 9 9.16 17.49 8.84
C ARG A 9 9.05 16.47 7.73
N VAL A 10 10.17 16.13 7.09
CA VAL A 10 10.17 15.15 6.00
C VAL A 10 9.82 13.76 6.50
N SER A 11 10.32 13.32 7.66
CA SER A 11 9.92 12.06 8.29
C SER A 11 8.42 12.01 8.57
N SER A 12 7.82 13.12 9.04
CA SER A 12 6.36 13.21 9.20
C SER A 12 5.63 13.07 7.86
N TRP A 13 6.15 13.63 6.78
CA TRP A 13 5.57 13.46 5.44
C TRP A 13 5.71 12.01 4.96
N ILE A 14 6.88 11.37 5.09
CA ILE A 14 7.06 9.95 4.73
C ILE A 14 5.97 9.09 5.38
N ARG A 15 5.66 9.33 6.66
CA ARG A 15 4.63 8.57 7.39
C ARG A 15 3.22 8.78 6.84
N SER A 16 2.88 9.98 6.37
CA SER A 16 1.54 10.32 5.87
C SER A 16 1.26 9.80 4.47
N TYR A 17 2.27 9.55 3.64
CA TYR A 17 2.08 9.03 2.29
C TYR A 17 1.46 7.63 2.32
N ARG A 18 0.55 7.37 1.37
CA ARG A 18 -0.12 6.07 1.21
C ARG A 18 0.01 5.45 -0.18
N ASN A 19 0.57 6.20 -1.12
CA ASN A 19 0.85 5.73 -2.46
C ASN A 19 2.39 5.63 -2.61
N PRO A 20 2.93 4.52 -3.13
CA PRO A 20 4.37 4.33 -3.29
C PRO A 20 4.96 5.20 -4.40
N GLU A 21 4.27 5.44 -5.52
CA GLU A 21 4.74 6.32 -6.60
C GLU A 21 4.92 7.77 -6.12
N ALA A 22 4.09 8.21 -5.19
CA ALA A 22 4.17 9.54 -4.61
C ALA A 22 5.45 9.73 -3.76
N LEU A 23 6.08 8.65 -3.28
CA LEU A 23 7.36 8.72 -2.56
C LEU A 23 8.55 9.07 -3.45
N ASP A 24 8.49 8.84 -4.76
CA ASP A 24 9.54 9.24 -5.71
C ASP A 24 9.72 10.76 -5.74
N TRP A 25 8.62 11.50 -5.66
CA TRP A 25 8.67 12.95 -5.54
C TRP A 25 9.38 13.37 -4.25
N LEU A 26 9.09 12.69 -3.14
CA LEU A 26 9.71 12.97 -1.85
C LEU A 26 11.21 12.67 -1.86
N ARG A 27 11.61 11.61 -2.56
CA ARG A 27 13.02 11.23 -2.78
C ARG A 27 13.77 12.33 -3.54
N ARG A 28 13.18 12.85 -4.62
CA ARG A 28 13.73 14.00 -5.38
C ARG A 28 13.78 15.28 -4.54
N PHE A 29 12.78 15.50 -3.68
CA PHE A 29 12.78 16.65 -2.76
C PHE A 29 13.95 16.59 -1.77
N VAL A 30 14.20 15.42 -1.16
CA VAL A 30 15.35 15.21 -0.27
C VAL A 30 16.67 15.38 -1.02
N ASP A 31 16.74 14.88 -2.25
CA ASP A 31 17.96 14.97 -3.07
C ASP A 31 18.36 16.41 -3.37
N ASN A 32 17.37 17.25 -3.72
CA ASN A 32 17.56 18.67 -4.01
C ASN A 32 17.72 19.57 -2.76
N SER A 33 17.66 19.01 -1.54
CA SER A 33 17.84 19.80 -0.31
C SER A 33 19.31 20.12 -0.03
N ASN A 34 19.58 21.16 0.75
CA ASN A 34 20.94 21.51 1.22
C ASN A 34 21.34 20.79 2.51
N GLU A 35 20.64 19.71 2.87
CA GLU A 35 20.92 18.97 4.09
C GLU A 35 22.21 18.14 4.00
N PRO A 36 22.88 17.90 5.14
CA PRO A 36 24.03 17.01 5.23
C PRO A 36 23.74 15.59 4.70
N ALA A 37 24.75 14.95 4.11
CA ALA A 37 24.62 13.61 3.52
C ALA A 37 24.10 12.54 4.50
N ASN A 38 24.43 12.64 5.79
CA ASN A 38 23.93 11.73 6.82
C ASN A 38 22.41 11.88 7.04
N ILE A 39 21.88 13.10 6.96
CA ILE A 39 20.43 13.36 7.09
C ILE A 39 19.70 12.85 5.85
N LYS A 40 20.22 13.12 4.65
CA LYS A 40 19.66 12.58 3.40
C LYS A 40 19.63 11.05 3.42
N ALA A 41 20.71 10.41 3.85
CA ALA A 41 20.78 8.95 3.95
C ALA A 41 19.77 8.36 4.94
N GLN A 42 19.51 9.03 6.07
CA GLN A 42 18.46 8.61 7.01
C GLN A 42 17.07 8.71 6.37
N LEU A 43 16.76 9.82 5.70
CA LEU A 43 15.48 10.01 5.01
C LEU A 43 15.29 9.01 3.86
N TYR A 44 16.34 8.69 3.10
CA TYR A 44 16.26 7.67 2.05
C TYR A 44 15.91 6.29 2.62
N ARG A 45 16.50 5.89 3.74
CA ARG A 45 16.13 4.63 4.41
C ARG A 45 14.68 4.60 4.86
N GLU A 46 14.16 5.72 5.37
CA GLU A 46 12.75 5.83 5.75
C GLU A 46 11.81 5.78 4.55
N ILE A 47 12.17 6.44 3.44
CA ILE A 47 11.43 6.37 2.17
C ILE A 47 11.39 4.93 1.68
N ASP A 48 12.54 4.26 1.58
CA ASP A 48 12.65 2.89 1.07
C ASP A 48 11.86 1.90 1.94
N TYR A 49 11.93 2.06 3.26
CA TYR A 49 11.16 1.26 4.20
C TYR A 49 9.65 1.47 4.02
N LYS A 50 9.21 2.72 3.88
CA LYS A 50 7.81 3.06 3.67
C LYS A 50 7.32 2.54 2.33
N GLU A 51 8.09 2.72 1.25
CA GLU A 51 7.76 2.24 -0.09
C GLU A 51 7.60 0.72 -0.09
N THR A 52 8.57 -0.01 0.49
CA THR A 52 8.50 -1.46 0.62
C THR A 52 7.24 -1.88 1.38
N ARG A 53 6.92 -1.22 2.48
CA ARG A 53 5.72 -1.49 3.26
C ARG A 53 4.45 -1.25 2.46
N LEU A 54 4.37 -0.14 1.72
CA LEU A 54 3.20 0.19 0.88
C LEU A 54 3.03 -0.83 -0.25
N ARG A 55 4.11 -1.25 -0.91
CA ARG A 55 4.08 -2.29 -1.97
C ARG A 55 3.67 -3.66 -1.43
N GLN A 56 3.94 -3.94 -0.15
CA GLN A 56 3.52 -5.18 0.52
C GLN A 56 2.09 -5.12 1.09
N MET A 57 1.48 -3.93 1.14
CA MET A 57 0.10 -3.78 1.56
C MET A 57 -0.82 -4.27 0.42
N PRO A 58 -1.81 -5.11 0.72
CA PRO A 58 -2.80 -5.51 -0.26
C PRO A 58 -3.62 -4.28 -0.69
N GLY A 59 -3.73 -4.07 -2.01
CA GLY A 59 -4.63 -3.09 -2.59
C GLY A 59 -6.05 -3.64 -2.66
N PHE A 60 -7.05 -2.76 -2.53
CA PHE A 60 -8.45 -3.12 -2.69
C PHE A 60 -9.16 -2.15 -3.64
N THR A 61 -10.11 -2.64 -4.42
CA THR A 61 -10.87 -1.90 -5.43
C THR A 61 -12.37 -2.12 -5.25
N VAL A 62 -13.18 -1.09 -5.48
CA VAL A 62 -14.64 -1.17 -5.30
C VAL A 62 -15.31 -1.42 -6.65
N LYS A 63 -16.04 -2.54 -6.78
CA LYS A 63 -16.88 -2.83 -7.96
C LYS A 63 -18.23 -3.38 -7.53
N GLY A 64 -19.30 -2.80 -8.09
CA GLY A 64 -20.67 -3.28 -7.85
C GLY A 64 -21.11 -3.25 -6.38
N GLY A 65 -20.55 -2.35 -5.57
CA GLY A 65 -20.86 -2.24 -4.13
C GLY A 65 -19.99 -3.13 -3.22
N ASN A 66 -19.20 -4.03 -3.79
CA ASN A 66 -18.27 -4.88 -3.04
C ASN A 66 -16.84 -4.35 -3.15
N THR A 67 -16.04 -4.56 -2.11
CA THR A 67 -14.61 -4.23 -2.09
C THR A 67 -13.81 -5.50 -2.31
N TYR A 68 -13.10 -5.57 -3.44
CA TYR A 68 -12.32 -6.73 -3.87
C TYR A 68 -10.83 -6.50 -3.63
N LEU A 69 -10.09 -7.57 -3.36
CA LEU A 69 -8.63 -7.55 -3.47
C LEU A 69 -8.25 -7.17 -4.90
N ALA A 70 -7.41 -6.15 -5.05
CA ALA A 70 -6.94 -5.67 -6.34
C ALA A 70 -5.70 -6.43 -6.81
N ASP A 71 -5.54 -6.54 -8.12
CA ASP A 71 -4.29 -6.91 -8.79
C ASP A 71 -3.37 -5.69 -8.98
N GLU A 72 -2.29 -5.87 -9.74
CA GLU A 72 -1.32 -4.81 -10.01
C GLU A 72 -1.87 -3.69 -10.90
N GLN A 73 -2.97 -3.95 -11.61
CA GLN A 73 -3.66 -3.02 -12.50
C GLN A 73 -4.81 -2.28 -11.79
N GLY A 74 -5.09 -2.59 -10.52
CA GLY A 74 -6.20 -2.01 -9.76
C GLY A 74 -7.55 -2.69 -10.03
N GLU A 75 -7.54 -3.82 -10.74
CA GLU A 75 -8.71 -4.60 -11.10
C GLU A 75 -8.97 -5.72 -10.07
N PRO A 76 -10.20 -6.23 -9.91
CA PRO A 76 -10.46 -7.33 -8.99
C PRO A 76 -9.60 -8.54 -9.34
N ARG A 77 -8.81 -8.98 -8.37
CA ARG A 77 -7.88 -10.09 -8.56
C ARG A 77 -8.64 -11.40 -8.69
N ILE A 78 -8.40 -12.08 -9.80
CA ILE A 78 -9.02 -13.37 -10.11
C ILE A 78 -8.01 -14.50 -9.89
N TYR A 79 -8.44 -15.54 -9.18
CA TYR A 79 -7.69 -16.77 -9.00
C TYR A 79 -8.29 -17.89 -9.84
N ALA A 80 -7.45 -18.56 -10.62
CA ALA A 80 -7.83 -19.73 -11.42
C ALA A 80 -7.90 -21.02 -10.57
N THR A 81 -7.31 -21.03 -9.37
CA THR A 81 -7.29 -22.20 -8.49
C THR A 81 -7.75 -21.84 -7.08
N ARG A 82 -8.54 -22.74 -6.49
CA ARG A 82 -9.01 -22.60 -5.11
C ARG A 82 -7.86 -22.51 -4.12
N PHE A 83 -6.82 -23.31 -4.32
CA PHE A 83 -5.66 -23.36 -3.44
C PHE A 83 -4.95 -22.00 -3.36
N GLY A 84 -4.67 -21.37 -4.51
CA GLY A 84 -4.03 -20.05 -4.54
C GLY A 84 -4.87 -18.98 -3.86
N ALA A 85 -6.19 -19.03 -4.05
CA ALA A 85 -7.12 -18.10 -3.43
C ALA A 85 -7.18 -18.28 -1.89
N VAL A 86 -7.25 -19.51 -1.40
CA VAL A 86 -7.26 -19.82 0.04
C VAL A 86 -5.94 -19.43 0.71
N CYS A 87 -4.79 -19.69 0.07
CA CYS A 87 -3.50 -19.26 0.59
C CYS A 87 -3.45 -17.73 0.73
N LYS A 88 -3.96 -16.99 -0.24
CA LYS A 88 -4.02 -15.53 -0.15
C LYS A 88 -5.00 -15.06 0.92
N LEU A 89 -6.17 -15.67 1.00
CA LEU A 89 -7.17 -15.39 2.04
C LEU A 89 -6.55 -15.53 3.44
N ALA A 90 -5.82 -16.62 3.68
CA ALA A 90 -5.12 -16.84 4.95
C ALA A 90 -4.03 -15.79 5.22
N GLU A 91 -3.26 -15.39 4.20
CA GLU A 91 -2.27 -14.30 4.32
C GLU A 91 -2.94 -12.98 4.75
N LEU A 92 -4.10 -12.64 4.17
CA LEU A 92 -4.85 -11.43 4.48
C LEU A 92 -5.44 -11.48 5.90
N ALA A 93 -6.00 -12.62 6.30
CA ALA A 93 -6.50 -12.83 7.65
C ALA A 93 -5.37 -12.68 8.70
N LEU A 94 -4.17 -13.23 8.44
CA LEU A 94 -3.00 -13.06 9.29
C LEU A 94 -2.52 -11.60 9.38
N LYS A 95 -2.78 -10.81 8.34
CA LYS A 95 -2.52 -9.37 8.30
C LYS A 95 -3.64 -8.54 8.96
N GLY A 96 -4.69 -9.19 9.48
CA GLY A 96 -5.79 -8.55 10.19
C GLY A 96 -6.88 -7.96 9.27
N TYR A 97 -6.93 -8.39 8.01
CA TYR A 97 -8.04 -8.04 7.12
C TYR A 97 -9.18 -9.03 7.30
N ASP A 98 -10.39 -8.53 7.50
CA ASP A 98 -11.61 -9.34 7.43
C ASP A 98 -11.99 -9.52 5.96
N VAL A 99 -11.86 -10.74 5.47
CA VAL A 99 -12.01 -11.08 4.05
C VAL A 99 -12.74 -12.39 3.86
N GLU A 100 -13.50 -12.47 2.78
CA GLU A 100 -14.23 -13.65 2.35
C GLU A 100 -13.78 -14.10 0.95
N LEU A 101 -13.99 -15.38 0.68
CA LEU A 101 -13.73 -15.99 -0.63
C LEU A 101 -15.05 -16.10 -1.40
N GLU A 102 -15.17 -15.34 -2.47
CA GLU A 102 -16.28 -15.43 -3.42
C GLU A 102 -15.89 -16.38 -4.57
N GLN A 103 -16.84 -17.22 -5.00
CA GLN A 103 -16.66 -18.11 -6.13
C GLN A 103 -17.70 -17.81 -7.22
N ASP A 104 -17.23 -17.57 -8.44
CA ASP A 104 -18.05 -17.38 -9.63
C ASP A 104 -17.64 -18.39 -10.70
N GLY A 105 -18.45 -19.44 -10.85
CA GLY A 105 -18.12 -20.59 -11.70
C GLY A 105 -16.82 -21.27 -11.27
N THR A 106 -15.79 -21.21 -12.13
CA THR A 106 -14.44 -21.76 -11.89
C THR A 106 -13.45 -20.75 -11.32
N GLN A 107 -13.86 -19.48 -11.19
CA GLN A 107 -13.02 -18.38 -10.73
C GLN A 107 -13.27 -18.08 -9.25
N TYR A 108 -12.23 -17.63 -8.57
CA TYR A 108 -12.31 -17.21 -7.17
C TYR A 108 -11.84 -15.75 -7.03
N ARG A 109 -12.52 -14.99 -6.18
CA ARG A 109 -12.19 -13.60 -5.82
C ARG A 109 -12.19 -13.46 -4.31
N ILE A 110 -11.44 -12.49 -3.79
CA ILE A 110 -11.42 -12.20 -2.36
C ILE A 110 -12.10 -10.85 -2.14
N THR A 111 -13.13 -10.85 -1.30
CA THR A 111 -13.88 -9.66 -0.89
C THR A 111 -13.50 -9.26 0.52
N LEU A 112 -13.63 -7.98 0.83
CA LEU A 112 -13.45 -7.41 2.15
C LEU A 112 -14.83 -7.30 2.82
N THR A 113 -15.02 -7.91 3.99
CA THR A 113 -16.32 -8.07 4.66
C THR A 113 -16.72 -6.87 5.50
N GLU A 114 -15.75 -6.30 6.22
CA GLU A 114 -15.87 -4.97 6.79
C GLU A 114 -15.06 -3.99 5.95
N PRO A 115 -15.47 -2.72 5.79
CA PRO A 115 -14.60 -1.72 5.22
C PRO A 115 -13.40 -1.53 6.17
N ALA A 116 -12.35 -2.35 6.01
CA ALA A 116 -11.02 -2.03 6.51
C ALA A 116 -10.73 -0.59 6.05
N PRO A 117 -10.07 0.26 6.84
CA PRO A 117 -9.89 1.68 6.52
C PRO A 117 -9.32 1.84 5.11
N VAL A 118 -10.22 2.05 4.14
CA VAL A 118 -9.92 1.85 2.73
C VAL A 118 -9.08 3.04 2.32
N THR A 119 -7.87 2.77 1.87
CA THR A 119 -7.14 3.78 1.11
C THR A 119 -7.74 3.71 -0.29
N SER A 120 -8.85 4.43 -0.51
CA SER A 120 -9.48 4.53 -1.81
C SER A 120 -8.52 5.23 -2.76
N MET A 121 -7.85 4.47 -3.62
CA MET A 121 -7.26 5.02 -4.85
C MET A 121 -8.43 5.29 -5.79
N GLU A 122 -9.08 6.45 -5.63
CA GLU A 122 -9.95 6.98 -6.67
C GLU A 122 -9.10 7.14 -7.93
N ALA A 123 -9.48 6.41 -8.98
CA ALA A 123 -8.98 6.63 -10.32
C ALA A 123 -9.28 8.08 -10.70
N ALA A 124 -8.24 8.85 -11.00
CA ALA A 124 -8.39 10.19 -11.54
C ALA A 124 -9.20 10.10 -12.85
N ALA A 125 -10.39 10.70 -12.83
CA ALA A 125 -11.22 10.95 -14.01
C ALA A 125 -10.67 12.10 -14.85
#